data_AF-A0A5J4K8W7-F1
#
_entry.id   AF-A0A5J4K8W7-F1
#
_cell.length_a   1.000
_cell.length_b   1.000
_cell.length_c   1.000
_cell.angle_alpha   90.00
_cell.angle_beta   90.00
_cell.angle_gamma   90.00
#
_symmetry.space_group_name_H-M   'P 1'
#
loop_
_entity.id
_entity.type
_entity.pdbx_description
1 polymer ?
#
loop_
_entity_poly.entity_id
_entity_poly.type
_entity_poly.pdbx_seq_one_letter_code
_entity_poly.pdbx_strand_id
1 'polypeptide(L)' 'MYESEIARLRKRLEDEYEAARRGLTGLAAGAAQHRFITARIRNMERCHKRLAQLVGEERATAIALEVWRTR' A
#
# COMPACT_ATOMS: atom_id res chain seq x y z
N MET A 1 23.54 9.94 -0.10
CA MET A 1 22.99 9.41 1.19
C MET A 1 21.48 9.14 1.12
N TYR A 2 20.70 9.88 0.32
CA TYR A 2 19.25 9.65 0.09
C TYR A 2 18.90 8.34 -0.63
N GLU A 3 19.71 7.88 -1.57
CA GLU A 3 19.43 6.66 -2.35
C GLU A 3 19.37 5.39 -1.49
N SER A 4 20.16 5.33 -0.41
CA SER A 4 20.19 4.18 0.50
C SER A 4 18.93 4.08 1.38
N GLU A 5 18.29 5.22 1.66
CA GLU A 5 17.06 5.28 2.43
C GLU A 5 15.85 4.97 1.55
N ILE A 6 15.86 5.48 0.32
CA ILE A 6 14.89 5.14 -0.72
C ILE A 6 14.95 3.63 -1.05
N ALA A 7 16.15 3.07 -1.21
CA ALA A 7 16.32 1.64 -1.45
C ALA A 7 15.78 0.76 -0.30
N ARG A 8 15.96 1.20 0.95
CA ARG A 8 15.41 0.51 2.12
C ARG A 8 13.88 0.57 2.19
N LEU A 9 13.31 1.74 1.92
CA LEU A 9 11.86 1.92 1.88
C LEU A 9 11.21 1.09 0.77
N ARG A 10 11.84 1.05 -0.41
CA ARG A 10 11.39 0.25 -1.55
C ARG A 10 11.37 -1.24 -1.23
N LYS A 11 12.48 -1.77 -0.69
CA LYS A 11 12.59 -3.18 -0.31
C LYS A 11 11.52 -3.58 0.71
N ARG A 12 11.27 -2.71 1.70
CA ARG A 12 10.24 -2.96 2.73
C ARG A 12 8.82 -2.99 2.16
N LEU A 13 8.55 -2.19 1.13
CA LEU A 13 7.28 -2.17 0.40
C LEU A 13 7.08 -3.43 -0.45
N GLU A 14 8.15 -3.93 -1.07
CA GLU A 14 8.15 -5.18 -1.82
C GLU A 14 7.86 -6.37 -0.90
N ASP A 15 8.55 -6.45 0.25
CA ASP A 15 8.35 -7.52 1.25
C ASP A 15 6.91 -7.54 1.81
N GLU A 16 6.35 -6.37 2.13
CA GLU A 16 4.97 -6.22 2.60
C GLU A 16 3.93 -6.63 1.56
N TYR A 17 4.22 -6.39 0.29
CA TYR A 17 3.32 -6.77 -0.79
C TYR A 17 3.38 -8.26 -1.09
N GLU A 18 4.59 -8.84 -1.06
CA GLU A 18 4.81 -10.28 -1.18
C GLU A 18 4.08 -11.02 -0.05
N ALA A 19 4.21 -10.55 1.19
CA ALA A 19 3.50 -11.11 2.35
C ALA A 19 1.97 -10.99 2.20
N ALA A 20 1.48 -9.86 1.71
CA ALA A 20 0.05 -9.66 1.47
C ALA A 20 -0.50 -10.56 0.37
N ARG A 21 0.22 -10.69 -0.75
CA ARG A 21 -0.12 -11.59 -1.86
C ARG A 21 -0.11 -13.04 -1.41
N ARG A 22 0.91 -13.45 -0.66
CA ARG A 22 1.00 -14.81 -0.08
C ARG A 22 -0.07 -15.05 0.99
N GLY A 23 -0.46 -14.03 1.77
CA GLY A 23 -1.57 -14.12 2.70
C GLY A 23 -2.92 -14.29 1.98
N LEU A 24 -3.10 -13.58 0.86
CA LEU A 24 -4.26 -13.70 -0.03
C LEU A 24 -4.36 -15.07 -0.72
N THR A 25 -3.22 -15.68 -1.09
CA THR A 25 -3.19 -16.98 -1.78
C THR A 25 -3.00 -18.17 -0.85
N GLY A 26 -2.52 -17.97 0.38
CA GLY A 26 -2.00 -19.02 1.25
C GLY A 26 -2.65 -19.16 2.62
N LEU A 27 -3.38 -18.15 3.13
CA LEU A 27 -4.01 -18.23 4.46
C LEU A 27 -5.53 -18.09 4.37
N ALA A 28 -6.16 -19.26 4.43
CA ALA A 28 -7.54 -19.48 4.84
C ALA A 28 -8.62 -18.75 4.03
N ALA A 29 -9.32 -19.53 3.21
CA ALA A 29 -10.66 -19.20 2.73
C ALA A 29 -11.56 -18.79 3.93
N GLY A 30 -11.77 -17.49 4.13
CA GLY A 30 -12.65 -16.97 5.19
C GLY A 30 -12.21 -15.67 5.87
N ALA A 31 -12.79 -15.41 7.05
CA ALA A 31 -12.77 -14.13 7.78
C ALA A 31 -11.38 -13.52 8.10
N ALA A 32 -10.30 -14.32 8.06
CA ALA A 32 -8.93 -13.84 8.19
C ALA A 32 -8.50 -12.97 6.99
N GLN A 33 -8.93 -13.35 5.78
CA GLN A 33 -8.71 -12.59 4.55
C GLN A 33 -9.43 -11.23 4.60
N HIS A 34 -10.66 -11.19 5.14
CA HIS A 34 -11.39 -9.94 5.32
C HIS A 34 -10.69 -8.99 6.30
N ARG A 35 -10.25 -9.46 7.48
CA ARG A 35 -9.53 -8.60 8.44
C ARG A 35 -8.22 -8.08 7.86
N PHE A 36 -7.49 -8.93 7.14
CA PHE A 36 -6.24 -8.56 6.49
C PHE A 36 -6.48 -7.53 5.36
N ILE A 37 -7.44 -7.78 4.47
CA ILE A 37 -7.84 -6.85 3.40
C ILE A 37 -8.34 -5.52 3.99
N THR A 38 -9.21 -5.56 5.01
CA THR A 38 -9.73 -4.35 5.68
C THR A 38 -8.61 -3.54 6.32
N ALA A 39 -7.60 -4.18 6.94
CA ALA A 39 -6.45 -3.48 7.48
C ALA A 39 -5.63 -2.78 6.39
N ARG A 40 -5.46 -3.43 5.24
CA ARG A 40 -4.76 -2.85 4.07
C ARG A 40 -5.55 -1.69 3.46
N ILE A 41 -6.87 -1.81 3.30
CA ILE A 41 -7.74 -0.73 2.82
C ILE A 41 -7.69 0.47 3.77
N ARG A 42 -7.79 0.26 5.09
CA ARG A 42 -7.68 1.34 6.09
C ARG A 42 -6.32 2.03 6.07
N ASN A 43 -5.24 1.30 5.84
CA ASN A 43 -3.92 1.89 5.67
C ASN A 43 -3.85 2.72 4.39
N MET A 44 -4.42 2.25 3.29
CA MET A 44 -4.48 2.97 2.02
C MET A 44 -5.27 4.28 2.16
N GLU A 45 -6.41 4.25 2.85
CA GLU A 45 -7.22 5.43 3.13
C GLU A 45 -6.47 6.46 4.00
N ARG A 46 -5.73 6.00 5.04
CA ARG A 46 -4.89 6.89 5.84
C ARG A 46 -3.76 7.53 5.03
N CYS A 47 -3.10 6.76 4.17
CA CYS A 47 -2.06 7.28 3.28
C CYS A 47 -2.64 8.30 2.30
N HIS A 48 -3.80 8.01 1.71
CA HIS A 48 -4.47 8.92 0.78
C HIS A 48 -4.89 10.22 1.44
N LYS A 49 -5.53 10.17 2.62
CA LYS A 49 -5.88 11.37 3.41
C LYS A 49 -4.66 12.22 3.76
N ARG A 50 -3.55 11.59 4.11
CA ARG A 50 -2.32 12.31 4.46
C ARG A 50 -1.63 12.90 3.23
N LEU A 51 -1.72 12.23 2.08
CA LEU A 51 -1.30 12.80 0.80
C LEU A 51 -2.18 14.00 0.41
N ALA A 52 -3.50 13.89 0.54
CA ALA A 52 -4.43 14.97 0.23
C ALA A 52 -4.16 16.22 1.08
N GLN A 53 -3.81 16.04 2.36
CA GLN A 53 -3.38 17.15 3.24
C GLN A 53 -2.08 17.84 2.79
N LEU A 54 -1.18 17.11 2.12
CA LEU A 54 0.14 17.63 1.75
C LEU A 54 0.17 18.21 0.33
N VAL A 55 -0.55 17.61 -0.62
CA VAL A 55 -0.46 17.94 -2.06
C VAL A 55 -1.80 18.35 -2.68
N GLY A 56 -2.89 18.34 -1.91
CA GLY A 56 -4.25 18.51 -2.41
C GLY A 56 -4.86 17.20 -2.93
N GLU A 57 -6.18 17.09 -2.80
CA GLU A 57 -6.97 15.89 -3.18
C GLU A 57 -6.74 15.45 -4.64
N GLU A 58 -6.67 16.39 -5.58
CA GLU A 58 -6.46 16.07 -7.00
C GLU A 58 -5.10 15.38 -7.25
N ARG A 59 -4.02 15.92 -6.67
CA ARG A 59 -2.69 15.31 -6.82
C ARG A 59 -2.57 14.01 -6.05
N ALA A 60 -3.21 13.90 -4.88
CA ALA A 60 -3.27 12.67 -4.11
C ALA A 60 -3.96 11.54 -4.89
N THR A 61 -5.03 11.87 -5.62
CA THR A 61 -5.75 10.93 -6.49
C THR A 61 -4.94 10.52 -7.71
N ALA A 62 -4.26 11.46 -8.37
CA ALA A 62 -3.38 11.16 -9.50
C ALA A 62 -2.24 10.19 -9.12
N ILE A 63 -1.60 10.42 -7.97
CA ILE A 63 -0.55 9.54 -7.44
C ILE A 63 -1.10 8.15 -7.11
N ALA A 64 -2.30 8.08 -6.53
CA ALA A 64 -2.94 6.79 -6.26
C ALA A 64 -3.20 6.00 -7.56
N LEU A 65 -3.67 6.66 -8.62
CA LEU A 65 -3.93 6.03 -9.92
C LEU A 65 -2.65 5.55 -10.61
N GLU A 66 -1.55 6.30 -10.55
CA GLU A 66 -0.24 5.86 -11.07
C GLU A 66 0.28 4.59 -10.38
N VAL A 67 0.15 4.54 -9.05
CA VAL A 67 0.55 3.38 -8.24
C VAL A 67 -0.28 2.14 -8.59
N TRP A 68 -1.58 2.32 -8.87
CA TRP A 68 -2.46 1.23 -9.31
C TRP A 68 -2.16 0.76 -10.74
N ARG A 69 -1.72 1.65 -11.64
CA ARG A 69 -1.47 1.33 -13.06
C ARG A 69 -0.13 0.65 -13.33
N THR A 70 0.84 0.78 -12.42
CA THR A 70 2.18 0.18 -12.56
C THR A 70 2.24 -1.28 -12.05
N ARG A 71 1.11 -1.99 -12.07
CA ARG A 71 1.00 -3.41 -11.70
C ARG A 71 0.14 -4.22 -12.65
#